data_AF-I0QQ76-F1
#
_entry.id   AF-I0QQ76-F1
#
_cell.length_a   1.000
_cell.length_b   1.000
_cell.length_c   1.000
_cell.angle_alpha   90.00
_cell.angle_beta   90.00
_cell.angle_gamma   90.00
#
_symmetry.space_group_name_H-M   'P 1'
#
loop_
_entity.id
_entity.type
_entity.pdbx_description
1 polymer ?
#
loop_
_entity_poly.entity_id
_entity_poly.type
_entity_poly.pdbx_seq_one_letter_code
_entity_poly.pdbx_strand_id
1 'polypeptide(L)'
;MYDMFSTDLKLADYIHVSNPENYSGNQVVSSICRELKQHRQSVSNKDIILRLITLIEAEQDANQHDAYLKALEYVVYSTPDDLD
;
A
#
# COMPACT_ATOMS: atom_id res chain seq x y z
N MET A 1 36.02 10.13 8.51
CA MET A 1 35.57 9.35 7.34
C MET A 1 34.09 9.09 7.59
N TYR A 2 33.22 9.79 6.86
CA TYR A 2 31.77 9.63 7.02
C TYR A 2 31.37 8.31 6.37
N ASP A 3 30.94 7.35 7.19
CA ASP A 3 30.39 6.10 6.69
C ASP A 3 28.92 6.34 6.33
N MET A 4 28.72 6.74 5.08
CA MET A 4 27.44 6.97 4.43
C MET A 4 26.87 5.62 3.97
N PHE A 5 26.57 4.72 4.91
CA PHE A 5 25.95 3.42 4.64
C PHE A 5 24.91 3.06 5.69
N SER A 6 23.71 3.63 5.58
CA SER A 6 22.41 3.02 5.96
C SER A 6 21.36 4.12 6.08
N THR A 7 21.00 4.73 4.95
CA THR A 7 19.83 5.61 4.90
C THR A 7 18.60 4.89 4.33
N ASP A 8 18.76 3.67 3.80
CA ASP A 8 17.68 2.97 3.09
C ASP A 8 16.77 2.10 3.99
N LEU A 9 17.06 1.96 5.30
CA LEU A 9 16.26 1.11 6.20
C LEU A 9 15.35 1.87 7.19
N LYS A 10 15.40 3.22 7.27
CA LYS A 10 14.76 3.93 8.41
C LYS A 10 13.33 4.43 8.21
N LEU A 11 12.80 4.44 6.99
CA LEU A 11 11.44 4.95 6.76
C LEU A 11 10.39 3.85 6.72
N ALA A 12 10.69 2.72 6.09
CA ALA A 12 9.77 1.57 6.01
C ALA A 12 9.44 1.01 7.40
N ASP A 13 10.44 0.92 8.29
CA ASP A 13 10.28 0.43 9.67
C ASP A 13 9.52 1.40 10.59
N TYR A 14 9.52 2.72 10.30
CA TYR A 14 8.79 3.70 11.12
C TYR A 14 7.29 3.73 10.79
N ILE A 15 6.91 3.16 9.65
CA ILE A 15 5.56 3.16 9.12
C ILE A 15 5.04 1.72 9.17
N HIS A 16 5.10 1.07 10.33
CA HIS A 16 4.37 -0.16 10.57
C HIS A 16 2.87 0.19 10.54
N VAL A 17 2.29 0.22 9.33
CA VAL A 17 0.89 0.59 9.09
C VAL A 17 0.03 -0.61 9.42
N SER A 18 -0.24 -0.79 10.71
CA SER A 18 -1.27 -1.73 11.16
C SER A 18 -2.69 -1.21 10.86
N ASN A 19 -2.83 0.06 10.47
CA ASN A 19 -4.11 0.69 10.23
C ASN A 19 -4.17 1.36 8.84
N PRO A 20 -5.02 0.89 7.90
CA PRO A 20 -5.12 1.40 6.53
C PRO A 20 -5.43 2.91 6.39
N GLU A 21 -5.76 3.59 7.48
CA GLU A 21 -5.84 5.06 7.52
C GLU A 21 -4.48 5.78 7.50
N ASN A 22 -3.38 5.08 7.79
CA ASN A 22 -2.03 5.65 7.88
C ASN A 22 -1.20 5.51 6.59
N TYR A 23 -1.81 5.08 5.48
CA TYR A 23 -1.15 4.99 4.16
C TYR A 23 -0.88 6.34 3.49
N SER A 24 -0.69 7.41 4.26
CA SER A 24 -0.51 8.78 3.76
C SER A 24 0.68 8.97 2.81
N GLY A 25 1.60 8.00 2.76
CA GLY A 25 2.73 7.97 1.82
C GLY A 25 2.40 7.47 0.40
N ASN A 26 1.26 6.80 0.20
CA ASN A 26 0.86 6.25 -1.10
C ASN A 26 -0.51 6.80 -1.54
N GLN A 27 -0.51 7.66 -2.55
CA GLN A 27 -1.72 8.33 -3.04
C GLN A 27 -2.74 7.36 -3.65
N VAL A 28 -2.27 6.31 -4.34
CA VAL A 28 -3.13 5.29 -4.94
C VAL A 28 -3.90 4.56 -3.84
N VAL A 29 -3.19 4.11 -2.81
CA VAL A 29 -3.80 3.43 -1.66
C VAL A 29 -4.76 4.35 -0.92
N SER A 30 -4.36 5.61 -0.69
CA SER A 30 -5.22 6.61 -0.03
C SER A 30 -6.52 6.86 -0.80
N SER A 31 -6.44 6.93 -2.13
CA SER A 31 -7.61 7.09 -3.01
C SER A 31 -8.54 5.89 -2.92
N ILE A 32 -7.99 4.67 -2.99
CA ILE A 32 -8.74 3.42 -2.86
C ILE A 32 -9.40 3.32 -1.48
N CYS A 33 -8.69 3.62 -0.39
CA CYS A 33 -9.27 3.66 0.95
C CYS A 33 -10.47 4.60 1.03
N ARG A 34 -10.35 5.80 0.44
CA ARG A 34 -11.44 6.78 0.42
C ARG A 34 -12.63 6.29 -0.37
N GLU A 35 -12.41 5.69 -1.55
CA GLU A 35 -13.46 5.10 -2.37
C GLU A 35 -14.19 3.99 -1.59
N LEU A 36 -13.45 3.07 -1.00
CA LEU A 36 -14.03 1.94 -0.27
C LEU A 36 -14.86 2.41 0.93
N LYS A 37 -14.44 3.45 1.64
CA LYS A 37 -15.19 4.05 2.76
C LYS A 37 -16.53 4.68 2.36
N GLN A 38 -16.75 5.01 1.08
CA GLN A 38 -18.05 5.50 0.62
C GLN A 38 -19.14 4.43 0.71
N HIS A 39 -18.75 3.15 0.74
CA HIS A 39 -19.66 2.01 0.67
C HIS A 39 -19.67 1.15 1.94
N ARG A 40 -18.76 1.40 2.89
CA ARG A 40 -18.59 0.58 4.10
C ARG A 40 -17.93 1.37 5.23
N GLN A 41 -18.29 1.05 6.47
CA GLN A 41 -17.82 1.76 7.67
C GLN A 41 -16.33 1.51 7.98
N SER A 42 -15.81 0.31 7.66
CA SER A 42 -14.41 -0.06 7.85
C SER A 42 -13.83 -0.61 6.55
N VAL A 43 -12.54 -0.39 6.38
CA VAL A 43 -11.74 -0.87 5.25
C VAL A 43 -10.55 -1.61 5.82
N SER A 44 -10.36 -2.87 5.44
CA SER A 44 -9.21 -3.69 5.82
C SER A 44 -8.14 -3.69 4.74
N ASN A 45 -6.91 -4.11 5.08
CA ASN A 45 -5.85 -4.30 4.08
C ASN A 45 -6.27 -5.31 3.00
N LYS A 46 -7.01 -6.36 3.37
CA LYS A 46 -7.61 -7.31 2.43
C LYS A 46 -8.51 -6.63 1.40
N ASP A 47 -9.34 -5.67 1.83
CA ASP A 47 -10.24 -4.95 0.91
C ASP A 47 -9.47 -4.11 -0.10
N ILE A 48 -8.37 -3.51 0.33
CA ILE A 48 -7.48 -2.69 -0.49
C ILE A 48 -6.72 -3.58 -1.49
N ILE A 49 -6.16 -4.69 -1.02
CA ILE A 49 -5.45 -5.68 -1.84
C ILE A 49 -6.38 -6.21 -2.95
N LEU A 50 -7.59 -6.64 -2.59
CA LEU A 50 -8.56 -7.13 -3.56
C LEU A 50 -8.91 -6.06 -4.60
N ARG A 51 -9.09 -4.81 -4.16
CA ARG A 51 -9.38 -3.70 -5.08
C ARG A 51 -8.20 -3.42 -6.02
N LEU A 52 -6.97 -3.43 -5.52
CA LEU A 52 -5.77 -3.25 -6.34
C LEU A 52 -5.63 -4.36 -7.39
N ILE A 53 -5.88 -5.62 -7.03
CA ILE A 53 -5.86 -6.75 -7.98
C ILE A 53 -6.88 -6.51 -9.11
N THR A 54 -8.12 -6.13 -8.79
CA THR A 54 -9.14 -5.84 -9.81
C THR A 54 -8.72 -4.70 -10.74
N LEU A 55 -8.09 -3.64 -10.21
CA LEU A 55 -7.60 -2.52 -11.02
C LEU A 55 -6.45 -2.95 -11.94
N ILE A 56 -5.50 -3.74 -11.43
CA ILE A 56 -4.37 -4.29 -12.19
C ILE A 56 -4.88 -5.14 -13.36
N GLU A 57 -5.81 -6.06 -13.12
CA GLU A 57 -6.34 -6.96 -14.16
C GLU A 57 -7.08 -6.24 -15.29
N ALA A 58 -7.67 -5.08 -15.00
CA ALA A 58 -8.41 -4.29 -15.97
C ALA A 58 -7.56 -3.23 -16.69
N GLU A 59 -6.41 -2.85 -16.12
CA GLU A 59 -5.62 -1.73 -16.59
C GLU A 59 -4.86 -2.05 -17.89
N GLN A 60 -4.90 -1.11 -18.83
CA GLN A 60 -4.22 -1.21 -20.14
C GLN A 60 -3.09 -0.20 -20.26
N ASP A 61 -3.12 0.90 -19.49
CA ASP A 61 -2.03 1.85 -19.42
C ASP A 61 -0.88 1.29 -18.57
N ALA A 62 0.29 1.11 -19.18
CA ALA A 62 1.44 0.51 -18.51
C ALA A 62 1.94 1.32 -17.31
N ASN A 63 1.78 2.65 -17.31
CA ASN A 63 2.23 3.48 -16.19
C ASN A 63 1.30 3.36 -14.99
N GLN A 64 -0.02 3.34 -15.23
CA GLN A 64 -1.01 3.12 -14.17
C GLN A 64 -0.94 1.70 -13.63
N HIS A 65 -0.72 0.71 -14.51
CA HIS A 65 -0.52 -0.67 -14.10
C HIS A 65 0.68 -0.80 -13.14
N ASP A 66 1.82 -0.18 -13.47
CA ASP A 66 3.00 -0.12 -12.59
C ASP A 66 2.71 0.62 -11.27
N ALA A 67 1.93 1.71 -11.31
CA ALA A 67 1.52 2.42 -10.10
C ALA A 67 0.66 1.55 -9.17
N TYR A 68 -0.27 0.76 -9.72
CA TYR A 68 -1.08 -0.18 -8.94
C TYR A 68 -0.25 -1.33 -8.37
N LEU A 69 0.73 -1.85 -9.13
CA LEU A 69 1.64 -2.89 -8.62
C LEU A 69 2.50 -2.39 -7.46
N LYS A 70 3.07 -1.18 -7.55
CA LYS A 70 3.82 -0.56 -6.45
C LYS A 70 2.94 -0.29 -5.23
N ALA A 71 1.68 0.10 -5.45
CA ALA A 71 0.72 0.26 -4.37
C ALA A 71 0.38 -1.09 -3.69
N LEU A 72 0.25 -2.16 -4.48
CA LEU A 72 0.00 -3.51 -3.97
C LEU A 72 1.19 -4.01 -3.14
N GLU A 73 2.41 -3.87 -3.66
CA GLU A 73 3.64 -4.22 -2.94
C GLU A 73 3.71 -3.50 -1.60
N TYR A 74 3.45 -2.19 -1.59
CA TYR A 74 3.46 -1.39 -0.37
C TYR A 74 2.45 -1.87 0.68
N VAL A 75 1.21 -2.20 0.26
CA VAL A 75 0.16 -2.68 1.17
C VAL A 75 0.48 -4.08 1.70
N VAL A 76 0.98 -4.97 0.84
CA VAL A 76 1.39 -6.32 1.23
C VAL A 76 2.56 -6.28 2.20
N TYR A 77 3.61 -5.51 1.92
CA TYR A 77 4.76 -5.34 2.82
C TYR A 77 4.36 -4.75 4.17
N SER A 78 3.36 -3.85 4.19
CA SER A 78 2.86 -3.23 5.42
C SER A 78 1.87 -4.11 6.19
N THR A 79 1.35 -5.17 5.57
CA THR A 79 0.45 -6.11 6.22
C THR A 79 1.31 -7.17 6.88
N PRO A 80 1.29 -7.31 8.22
CA PRO A 80 2.02 -8.39 8.87
C PRO A 80 1.52 -9.71 8.28
N ASP A 81 2.46 -10.56 7.84
CA ASP A 81 2.12 -11.95 7.53
C ASP A 81 1.53 -12.61 8.78
N ASP A 82 0.73 -13.65 8.57
CA ASP A 82 0.47 -14.67 9.59
C ASP A 82 1.78 -15.47 9.83
N LEU A 83 2.83 -14.80 10.35
CA LEU A 83 4.02 -15.46 10.88
C LEU A 83 3.77 -15.78 12.35
N ASP A 84 3.08 -16.91 12.58
CA ASP A 84 3.18 -17.68 13.83
C ASP A 84 4.61 -18.25 13.99
#